data_AF-A0A8K0QMM3-F1
#
_entry.id   AF-A0A8K0QMM3-F1
#
_cell.length_a   1.000
_cell.length_b   1.000
_cell.length_c   1.000
_cell.angle_alpha   90.00
_cell.angle_beta   90.00
_cell.angle_gamma   90.00
#
_symmetry.space_group_name_H-M   'P 1'
#
loop_
_entity.id
_entity.type
_entity.pdbx_description
1 polymer ?
#
loop_
_entity_poly.entity_id
_entity_poly.type
_entity_poly.pdbx_seq_one_letter_code
_entity_poly.pdbx_strand_id
1 'polypeptide(L)'
;MKLTYTTLILAVLFRCSTSASVDMWSSPLSSRDVPRHEPIDPDELKARLGKTPAEYNPDERHSGMVYFCYDENWGPPCYAYYPELDYTCSRLSPDIAGHVGSVFVEPGAICRMAGRSVNDRCEPFKFFAWPETKNGWSDLFHQEVPGEEGSMLGYETKYFTCAKCTNCT
;
A
#
# COMPACT_ATOMS: atom_id res chain seq x y z
N MET A 1 6.22 26.56 -63.79
CA MET A 1 6.42 25.69 -62.61
C MET A 1 5.65 24.39 -62.83
N LYS A 2 6.31 23.25 -62.67
CA LYS A 2 5.83 21.91 -62.99
C LYS A 2 5.41 21.15 -61.72
N LEU A 3 4.58 20.12 -61.95
CA LEU A 3 4.36 18.88 -61.19
C LEU A 3 3.16 18.80 -60.22
N THR A 4 2.05 18.32 -60.80
CA THR A 4 1.32 17.07 -60.46
C THR A 4 0.94 16.78 -59.00
N TYR A 5 -0.38 16.78 -58.78
CA TYR A 5 -1.04 16.16 -57.64
C TYR A 5 -1.53 14.76 -58.02
N THR A 6 -0.92 13.72 -57.46
CA THR A 6 -1.58 12.43 -57.23
C THR A 6 -0.72 11.60 -56.28
N THR A 7 -1.31 11.19 -55.15
CA THR A 7 -1.26 9.79 -54.68
C THR A 7 -2.28 9.58 -53.57
N LEU A 8 -3.06 8.52 -53.76
CA LEU A 8 -4.07 7.96 -52.88
C LEU A 8 -3.44 6.69 -52.31
N ILE A 9 -3.25 6.59 -50.98
CA ILE A 9 -3.03 5.29 -50.31
C ILE A 9 -3.77 5.28 -48.97
N LEU A 10 -4.88 4.57 -48.99
CA LEU A 10 -5.56 3.97 -47.86
C LEU A 10 -4.68 2.81 -47.36
N ALA A 11 -4.07 2.93 -46.19
CA ALA A 11 -3.43 1.80 -45.51
C ALA A 11 -3.45 2.01 -44.00
N VAL A 12 -4.53 1.53 -43.39
CA VAL A 12 -4.55 0.73 -42.16
C VAL A 12 -3.29 0.88 -41.28
N LEU A 13 -3.31 1.87 -40.40
CA LEU A 13 -2.69 1.73 -39.09
C LEU A 13 -3.77 1.94 -38.04
N PHE A 14 -4.69 0.98 -38.04
CA PHE A 14 -5.39 0.53 -36.85
C PHE A 14 -4.35 -0.06 -35.89
N ARG A 15 -3.49 0.78 -35.31
CA ARG A 15 -2.84 0.44 -34.07
C ARG A 15 -3.76 0.96 -33.00
N CYS A 16 -4.63 0.06 -32.54
CA CYS A 16 -5.15 0.06 -31.19
C CYS A 16 -4.03 0.49 -30.22
N SER A 17 -3.97 1.78 -29.91
CA SER A 17 -3.58 2.21 -28.58
C SER A 17 -4.85 2.15 -27.72
N THR A 18 -5.51 0.99 -27.73
CA THR A 18 -6.41 0.63 -26.65
C THR A 18 -5.53 0.54 -25.42
N SER A 19 -5.66 1.55 -24.55
CA SER A 19 -5.60 1.41 -23.11
C SER A 19 -4.75 0.22 -22.64
N ALA A 20 -3.46 0.46 -22.47
CA ALA A 20 -2.71 -0.25 -21.45
C ALA A 20 -2.62 0.65 -20.20
N SER A 21 -3.71 1.32 -19.82
CA SER A 21 -4.02 1.42 -18.39
C SER A 21 -4.61 0.05 -18.03
N VAL A 22 -3.75 -0.96 -17.97
CA VAL A 22 -4.06 -2.07 -17.08
C VAL A 22 -4.17 -1.38 -15.73
N ASP A 23 -5.33 -1.43 -15.11
CA ASP A 23 -5.49 -1.07 -13.71
C ASP A 23 -4.55 -1.98 -12.90
N MET A 24 -3.26 -1.64 -12.86
CA MET A 24 -2.24 -2.18 -11.95
C MET A 24 -2.61 -1.88 -10.47
N TRP A 25 -3.77 -1.26 -10.29
CA TRP A 25 -4.42 -0.79 -9.09
C TRP A 25 -5.49 -1.77 -8.61
N SER A 26 -5.89 -2.74 -9.45
CA SER A 26 -6.85 -3.78 -9.09
C SER A 26 -6.21 -5.15 -9.30
N SER A 27 -5.16 -5.43 -8.52
CA SER A 27 -4.57 -6.77 -8.48
C SER A 27 -5.68 -7.77 -8.12
N PRO A 28 -5.96 -8.77 -8.97
CA PRO A 28 -6.85 -9.85 -8.57
C PRO A 28 -6.30 -10.47 -7.28
N LEU A 29 -7.17 -10.96 -6.40
CA LEU A 29 -6.79 -11.74 -5.21
C LEU A 29 -6.15 -13.09 -5.60
N SER A 30 -5.08 -13.10 -6.40
CA SER A 30 -4.04 -14.13 -6.30
C SER A 30 -3.50 -14.03 -4.87
N SER A 31 -4.32 -14.54 -3.97
CA SER A 31 -4.35 -14.31 -2.54
C SER A 31 -3.24 -15.15 -2.01
N ARG A 32 -2.12 -14.50 -1.73
CA ARG A 32 -1.20 -15.09 -0.78
C ARG A 32 -1.85 -14.97 0.59
N ASP A 33 -1.71 -16.04 1.37
CA ASP A 33 -1.99 -16.03 2.80
C ASP A 33 -1.28 -14.83 3.45
N VAL A 34 -1.73 -14.48 4.66
CA VAL A 34 -1.15 -13.39 5.46
C VAL A 34 0.38 -13.43 5.31
N PRO A 35 1.02 -12.36 4.82
CA PRO A 35 2.45 -12.39 4.59
C PRO A 35 3.14 -12.65 5.93
N ARG A 36 4.41 -13.08 5.87
CA ARG A 36 5.18 -13.31 7.08
C ARG A 36 5.07 -12.07 7.97
N HIS A 37 4.65 -12.29 9.20
CA HIS A 37 4.51 -11.25 10.20
C HIS A 37 4.90 -11.80 11.56
N GLU A 38 5.27 -10.91 12.45
CA GLU A 38 5.62 -11.25 13.82
C GLU A 38 5.15 -10.15 14.78
N PRO A 39 4.80 -10.50 16.02
CA PRO A 39 4.47 -9.50 17.04
C PRO A 39 5.65 -8.56 17.27
N ILE A 40 5.35 -7.28 17.50
CA ILE A 40 6.33 -6.28 17.93
C ILE A 40 5.82 -5.58 19.18
N ASP A 41 6.73 -5.29 20.11
CA ASP A 41 6.40 -4.52 21.29
C ASP A 41 6.04 -3.07 20.90
N PRO A 42 4.93 -2.50 21.40
CA PRO A 42 4.55 -1.11 21.16
C PRO A 42 5.64 -0.07 21.44
N ASP A 43 6.42 -0.24 22.50
CA ASP A 43 7.46 0.71 22.88
C ASP A 43 8.68 0.59 21.96
N GLU A 44 8.97 -0.63 21.50
CA GLU A 44 9.95 -0.85 20.44
C GLU A 44 9.50 -0.16 19.14
N LEU A 45 8.25 -0.36 18.70
CA LEU A 45 7.70 0.30 17.52
C LEU A 45 7.76 1.83 17.64
N LYS A 46 7.37 2.39 18.77
CA LYS A 46 7.47 3.84 19.03
C LYS A 46 8.92 4.34 18.94
N ALA A 47 9.90 3.54 19.40
CA ALA A 47 11.31 3.89 19.28
C ALA A 47 11.84 3.86 17.84
N ARG A 48 11.14 3.16 16.92
CA ARG A 48 11.45 3.10 15.48
C ARG A 48 10.90 4.31 14.70
N LEU A 49 9.78 4.88 15.13
CA LEU A 49 9.14 6.03 14.47
C LEU A 49 10.13 7.20 14.30
N GLY A 50 10.04 7.87 13.16
CA GLY A 50 10.89 9.01 12.83
C GLY A 50 12.35 8.68 12.54
N LYS A 51 12.73 7.39 12.52
CA LYS A 51 14.09 6.92 12.17
C LYS A 51 14.06 6.03 10.94
N THR A 52 15.10 6.10 10.13
CA THR A 52 15.35 5.17 9.03
C THR A 52 16.01 3.87 9.53
N PRO A 53 15.98 2.77 8.75
CA PRO A 53 16.69 1.53 9.09
C PRO A 53 18.22 1.68 9.24
N ALA A 54 18.83 2.73 8.69
CA ALA A 54 20.26 3.00 8.90
C ALA A 54 20.54 3.66 10.26
N GLU A 55 19.55 4.37 10.82
CA GLU A 55 19.65 5.10 12.09
C GLU A 55 19.23 4.25 13.30
N TYR A 56 18.68 3.06 13.06
CA TYR A 56 18.16 2.15 14.08
C TYR A 56 18.48 0.72 13.66
N ASN A 57 18.97 -0.11 14.59
CA ASN A 57 19.44 -1.48 14.39
C ASN A 57 19.02 -2.15 13.04
N PRO A 58 19.91 -2.17 12.02
CA PRO A 58 19.57 -2.63 10.66
C PRO A 58 19.28 -4.13 10.58
N ASP A 59 19.73 -4.91 11.57
CA ASP A 59 19.48 -6.36 11.61
C ASP A 59 18.03 -6.68 12.01
N GLU A 60 17.30 -5.71 12.58
CA GLU A 60 15.89 -5.83 13.04
C GLU A 60 14.90 -5.00 12.21
N ARG A 61 15.42 -4.12 11.33
CA ARG A 61 14.63 -3.25 10.46
C ARG A 61 15.14 -3.33 9.04
N HIS A 62 14.24 -3.53 8.10
CA HIS A 62 14.59 -3.61 6.69
C HIS A 62 13.73 -2.65 5.90
N SER A 63 14.29 -2.15 4.80
CA SER A 63 13.56 -1.28 3.89
C SER A 63 12.26 -1.94 3.43
N GLY A 64 11.16 -1.22 3.53
CA GLY A 64 9.83 -1.64 3.11
C GLY A 64 9.07 -2.58 4.03
N MET A 65 9.54 -2.80 5.28
CA MET A 65 8.67 -3.39 6.31
C MET A 65 7.50 -2.45 6.63
N VAL A 66 6.39 -3.05 7.08
CA VAL A 66 5.17 -2.32 7.45
C VAL A 66 4.72 -2.78 8.82
N TYR A 67 4.21 -1.86 9.63
CA TYR A 67 3.71 -2.16 10.96
C TYR A 67 2.26 -1.75 11.04
N PHE A 68 1.46 -2.64 11.62
CA PHE A 68 0.06 -2.39 11.91
C PHE A 68 -0.22 -2.74 13.37
N CYS A 69 -0.99 -1.89 14.02
CA CYS A 69 -1.43 -2.07 15.39
C CYS A 69 -2.95 -2.07 15.44
N TYR A 70 -3.50 -2.88 16.34
CA TYR A 70 -4.93 -2.96 16.57
C TYR A 70 -5.49 -1.64 17.06
N ASP A 71 -4.86 -1.04 18.07
CA ASP A 71 -5.31 0.22 18.67
C ASP A 71 -4.57 1.44 18.11
N GLU A 72 -5.18 2.60 18.31
CA GLU A 72 -4.59 3.90 18.01
C GLU A 72 -3.37 4.18 18.88
N ASN A 73 -2.53 5.12 18.44
CA ASN A 73 -1.32 5.54 19.16
C ASN A 73 -0.38 4.37 19.48
N TRP A 74 -0.25 3.44 18.53
CA TRP A 74 0.62 2.26 18.63
C TRP A 74 0.16 1.31 19.74
N GLY A 75 -1.15 1.19 19.96
CA GLY A 75 -1.72 0.31 20.98
C GLY A 75 -1.72 -1.17 20.53
N PRO A 76 -1.47 -2.12 21.45
CA PRO A 76 -1.32 -3.53 21.11
C PRO A 76 -2.66 -4.20 20.71
N PRO A 77 -2.61 -5.38 20.05
CA PRO A 77 -1.41 -6.01 19.52
C PRO A 77 -0.87 -5.28 18.29
N CYS A 78 0.46 -5.27 18.15
CA CYS A 78 1.16 -4.72 17.00
C CYS A 78 1.96 -5.82 16.30
N TYR A 79 2.03 -5.73 14.97
CA TYR A 79 2.76 -6.69 14.14
C TYR A 79 3.62 -5.99 13.11
N ALA A 80 4.84 -6.51 12.93
CA ALA A 80 5.70 -6.20 11.82
C ALA A 80 5.40 -7.17 10.67
N TYR A 81 5.14 -6.63 9.48
CA TYR A 81 4.85 -7.37 8.25
C TYR A 81 6.01 -7.24 7.27
N TYR A 82 6.28 -8.35 6.59
CA TYR A 82 7.33 -8.49 5.58
C TYR A 82 6.72 -8.74 4.20
N PRO A 83 6.09 -7.73 3.57
CA PRO A 83 5.43 -7.91 2.29
C PRO A 83 6.43 -8.06 1.14
N GLU A 84 5.98 -8.71 0.08
CA GLU A 84 6.61 -8.55 -1.23
C GLU A 84 6.33 -7.14 -1.77
N LEU A 85 7.36 -6.51 -2.34
CA LEU A 85 7.31 -5.12 -2.79
C LEU A 85 6.96 -5.01 -4.28
N ASP A 86 5.92 -5.72 -4.72
CA ASP A 86 5.50 -5.89 -6.11
C ASP A 86 4.00 -5.68 -6.36
N TYR A 87 3.32 -4.96 -5.45
CA TYR A 87 1.87 -4.72 -5.44
C TYR A 87 1.01 -5.98 -5.21
N THR A 88 1.60 -7.04 -4.64
CA THR A 88 0.83 -8.18 -4.15
C THR A 88 -0.18 -7.74 -3.10
N CYS A 89 -1.44 -8.18 -3.25
CA CYS A 89 -2.43 -7.92 -2.23
C CYS A 89 -2.28 -8.90 -1.07
N SER A 90 -1.85 -8.34 0.06
CA SER A 90 -1.59 -9.05 1.30
C SER A 90 -2.76 -8.89 2.25
N ARG A 91 -3.25 -10.00 2.79
CA ARG A 91 -4.24 -9.97 3.87
C ARG A 91 -3.55 -9.67 5.20
N LEU A 92 -4.16 -8.83 6.04
CA LEU A 92 -3.71 -8.68 7.42
C LEU A 92 -4.00 -9.94 8.24
N SER A 93 -3.29 -10.11 9.36
CA SER A 93 -3.60 -11.18 10.29
C SER A 93 -5.06 -11.07 10.76
N PRO A 94 -5.76 -12.19 11.00
CA PRO A 94 -7.14 -12.17 11.50
C PRO A 94 -7.31 -11.38 12.80
N ASP A 95 -6.23 -11.24 13.59
CA ASP A 95 -6.23 -10.54 14.87
C ASP A 95 -6.48 -9.03 14.73
N ILE A 96 -6.13 -8.42 13.60
CA ILE A 96 -6.24 -6.96 13.39
C ILE A 96 -7.00 -6.58 12.11
N ALA A 97 -7.31 -7.54 11.23
CA ALA A 97 -8.02 -7.25 9.98
C ALA A 97 -9.43 -6.68 10.26
N GLY A 98 -9.70 -5.47 9.78
CA GLY A 98 -10.94 -4.73 10.04
C GLY A 98 -10.95 -3.98 11.38
N HIS A 99 -9.81 -3.90 12.05
CA HIS A 99 -9.63 -3.11 13.26
C HIS A 99 -8.17 -2.67 13.38
N VAL A 100 -7.79 -1.70 12.55
CA VAL A 100 -6.44 -1.14 12.50
C VAL A 100 -6.47 0.28 13.04
N GLY A 101 -5.93 0.52 14.22
CA GLY A 101 -5.88 1.85 14.83
C GLY A 101 -4.64 2.64 14.42
N SER A 102 -3.53 1.99 14.09
CA SER A 102 -2.33 2.70 13.64
C SER A 102 -1.46 1.92 12.66
N VAL A 103 -0.74 2.65 11.79
CA VAL A 103 0.09 2.10 10.71
C VAL A 103 1.37 2.91 10.49
N PHE A 104 2.46 2.20 10.23
CA PHE A 104 3.74 2.80 9.87
C PHE A 104 4.42 1.99 8.76
N VAL A 105 5.14 2.65 7.85
CA VAL A 105 5.92 2.00 6.78
C VAL A 105 7.35 2.49 6.79
N GLU A 106 8.29 1.55 6.69
CA GLU A 106 9.70 1.86 6.56
C GLU A 106 10.02 2.56 5.22
N PRO A 107 11.08 3.38 5.17
CA PRO A 107 11.66 3.84 3.92
C PRO A 107 11.86 2.73 2.89
N GLY A 108 11.73 3.10 1.63
CA GLY A 108 11.92 2.25 0.46
C GLY A 108 10.70 1.47 0.00
N ALA A 109 9.53 1.67 0.63
CA ALA A 109 8.24 1.21 0.12
C ALA A 109 7.20 2.34 0.08
N ILE A 110 6.28 2.19 -0.87
CA ILE A 110 4.98 2.86 -0.88
C ILE A 110 3.92 1.80 -0.70
N CYS A 111 3.05 1.99 0.28
CA CYS A 111 2.00 1.04 0.60
C CYS A 111 0.62 1.67 0.51
N ARG A 112 -0.39 0.82 0.39
CA ARG A 112 -1.79 1.21 0.30
C ARG A 112 -2.62 0.33 1.22
N MET A 113 -3.50 0.94 2.00
CA MET A 113 -4.52 0.23 2.74
C MET A 113 -5.65 -0.11 1.78
N ALA A 114 -6.21 -1.31 1.95
CA ALA A 114 -7.24 -1.81 1.06
C ALA A 114 -8.35 -2.54 1.83
N GLY A 115 -9.56 -2.35 1.31
CA GLY A 115 -10.77 -3.04 1.75
C GLY A 115 -11.10 -4.23 0.85
N ARG A 116 -12.26 -4.85 1.07
CA ARG A 116 -12.78 -5.91 0.20
C ARG A 116 -13.74 -5.30 -0.82
N SER A 117 -13.40 -5.39 -2.11
CA SER A 117 -14.33 -5.04 -3.18
C SER A 117 -15.38 -6.14 -3.42
N VAL A 118 -16.52 -5.76 -3.99
CA VAL A 118 -17.65 -6.64 -4.39
C VAL A 118 -17.21 -7.77 -5.37
N ASN A 119 -16.06 -7.61 -6.03
CA ASN A 119 -15.53 -8.54 -7.04
C ASN A 119 -14.26 -9.28 -6.60
N ASP A 120 -14.02 -9.46 -5.29
CA ASP A 120 -12.84 -10.17 -4.77
C ASP A 120 -11.53 -9.57 -5.32
N ARG A 121 -11.48 -8.23 -5.36
CA ARG A 121 -10.30 -7.43 -5.67
C ARG A 121 -9.92 -6.61 -4.46
N CYS A 122 -8.63 -6.33 -4.35
CA CYS A 122 -8.15 -5.37 -3.37
C CYS A 122 -8.41 -3.97 -3.88
N GLU A 123 -9.21 -3.25 -3.12
CA GLU A 123 -9.62 -1.88 -3.44
C GLU A 123 -8.82 -0.93 -2.55
N PRO A 124 -7.72 -0.36 -3.09
CA PRO A 124 -6.90 0.54 -2.32
C PRO A 124 -7.61 1.87 -2.14
N PHE A 125 -7.74 2.34 -0.90
CA PHE A 125 -8.38 3.63 -0.61
C PHE A 125 -7.39 4.69 -0.13
N LYS A 126 -6.22 4.32 0.40
CA LYS A 126 -5.29 5.30 0.97
C LYS A 126 -3.84 4.86 0.91
N PHE A 127 -2.99 5.76 0.42
CA PHE A 127 -1.54 5.58 0.31
C PHE A 127 -0.83 6.01 1.58
N PHE A 128 0.22 5.31 1.95
CA PHE A 128 1.12 5.70 3.03
C PHE A 128 2.56 5.35 2.64
N ALA A 129 3.46 6.33 2.74
CA ALA A 129 4.85 6.23 2.34
C ALA A 129 5.72 7.24 3.11
N TRP A 130 6.99 6.90 3.27
CA TRP A 130 8.00 7.81 3.78
C TRP A 130 8.33 8.92 2.76
N PRO A 131 8.62 10.17 3.17
CA PRO A 131 8.69 10.70 4.54
C PRO A 131 7.36 11.22 5.10
N GLU A 132 6.28 11.23 4.30
CA GLU A 132 4.98 11.77 4.72
C GLU A 132 4.45 11.05 5.96
N THR A 133 4.67 9.74 6.05
CA THR A 133 4.29 8.91 7.19
C THR A 133 5.47 8.59 8.11
N LYS A 134 6.45 9.50 8.24
CA LYS A 134 7.64 9.25 9.07
C LYS A 134 7.32 8.97 10.54
N ASN A 135 6.25 9.60 11.04
CA ASN A 135 5.74 9.39 12.39
C ASN A 135 4.62 8.34 12.41
N GLY A 136 4.37 7.68 11.27
CA GLY A 136 3.20 6.84 11.03
C GLY A 136 1.88 7.59 11.17
N TRP A 137 0.77 6.87 11.03
CA TRP A 137 -0.57 7.37 11.31
C TRP A 137 -1.13 6.64 12.51
N SER A 138 -1.51 7.41 13.52
CA SER A 138 -1.84 6.90 14.85
C SER A 138 -3.33 6.89 15.16
N ASP A 139 -4.18 7.38 14.26
CA ASP A 139 -5.58 7.76 14.51
C ASP A 139 -6.53 7.26 13.41
N LEU A 140 -6.33 6.02 12.95
CA LEU A 140 -7.04 5.49 11.78
C LEU A 140 -8.55 5.30 12.00
N PHE A 141 -9.05 5.27 13.23
CA PHE A 141 -10.49 5.23 13.50
C PHE A 141 -11.17 6.59 13.35
N HIS A 142 -10.38 7.65 13.18
CA HIS A 142 -10.84 9.01 12.96
C HIS A 142 -10.58 9.51 11.53
N GLN A 143 -10.00 8.67 10.67
CA GLN A 143 -9.73 9.02 9.28
C GLN A 143 -10.74 8.35 8.36
N GLU A 144 -11.46 9.15 7.57
CA GLU A 144 -12.45 8.64 6.62
C GLU A 144 -11.81 7.97 5.40
N VAL A 145 -12.49 6.95 4.88
CA VAL A 145 -12.21 6.38 3.56
C VAL A 145 -12.56 7.42 2.49
N PRO A 146 -11.62 7.81 1.61
CA PRO A 146 -11.90 8.81 0.59
C PRO A 146 -13.08 8.42 -0.31
N GLY A 147 -14.14 9.23 -0.31
CA GLY A 147 -15.34 9.01 -1.12
C GLY A 147 -16.42 8.15 -0.46
N GLU A 148 -16.23 7.71 0.78
CA GLU A 148 -17.22 6.96 1.55
C GLU A 148 -17.51 7.66 2.88
N GLU A 149 -18.59 8.43 2.93
CA GLU A 149 -19.00 9.17 4.12
C GLU A 149 -19.38 8.21 5.27
N GLY A 150 -18.80 8.43 6.44
CA GLY A 150 -19.05 7.61 7.64
C GLY A 150 -18.26 6.29 7.71
N SER A 151 -17.46 5.94 6.70
CA SER A 151 -16.56 4.79 6.72
C SER A 151 -15.16 5.22 7.19
N MET A 152 -14.60 4.56 8.20
CA MET A 152 -13.26 4.89 8.71
C MET A 152 -12.21 3.90 8.21
N LEU A 153 -11.03 4.40 7.87
CA LEU A 153 -9.90 3.62 7.36
C LEU A 153 -9.61 2.41 8.24
N GLY A 154 -9.59 2.59 9.56
CA GLY A 154 -9.26 1.52 10.50
C GLY A 154 -10.24 0.35 10.49
N TYR A 155 -11.53 0.59 10.26
CA TYR A 155 -12.55 -0.46 10.21
C TYR A 155 -12.65 -1.16 8.84
N GLU A 156 -12.28 -0.44 7.77
CA GLU A 156 -12.32 -0.98 6.41
C GLU A 156 -11.03 -1.70 6.00
N THR A 157 -9.91 -1.43 6.67
CA THR A 157 -8.61 -2.03 6.33
C THR A 157 -8.55 -3.50 6.70
N LYS A 158 -8.56 -4.38 5.68
CA LYS A 158 -8.40 -5.84 5.83
C LYS A 158 -7.19 -6.35 5.05
N TYR A 159 -6.72 -5.56 4.10
CA TYR A 159 -5.64 -5.87 3.19
C TYR A 159 -4.72 -4.67 3.03
N PHE A 160 -3.54 -4.93 2.49
CA PHE A 160 -2.63 -3.90 2.05
C PHE A 160 -1.81 -4.37 0.85
N THR A 161 -1.33 -3.42 0.06
CA THR A 161 -0.39 -3.68 -1.05
C THR A 161 0.82 -2.80 -0.86
N CYS A 162 2.01 -3.30 -1.15
CA CYS A 162 3.23 -2.51 -1.09
C CYS A 162 4.03 -2.66 -2.37
N ALA A 163 4.79 -1.63 -2.72
CA ALA A 163 5.73 -1.66 -3.82
C ALA A 163 7.02 -0.96 -3.47
N LYS A 164 8.09 -1.36 -4.13
CA LYS A 164 9.40 -0.74 -3.95
C LYS A 164 9.32 0.73 -4.37
N CYS A 165 9.81 1.61 -3.51
CA CYS A 165 9.90 3.03 -3.78
C CYS A 165 11.35 3.50 -3.65
N THR A 166 12.00 3.82 -4.76
CA THR A 166 13.41 4.25 -4.75
C THR A 166 13.60 5.69 -4.25
N ASN A 167 12.52 6.48 -4.20
CA ASN A 167 12.55 7.89 -3.81
C ASN A 167 11.96 8.13 -2.40
N CYS A 168 11.57 7.06 -1.69
CA CYS A 168 11.02 7.12 -0.34
C CYS A 168 12.16 6.86 0.66
N THR A 169 12.98 7.87 0.94
CA THR A 169 14.16 7.79 1.82
C THR A 169 14.07 8.80 2.96
#